data_AF-A0A2H4RMT8-F1
#
_entry.id   AF-A0A2H4RMT8-F1
#
_cell.length_a   1.000
_cell.length_b   1.000
_cell.length_c   1.000
_cell.angle_alpha   90.00
_cell.angle_beta   90.00
_cell.angle_gamma   90.00
#
_symmetry.space_group_name_H-M   'P 1'
#
loop_
_entity.id
_entity.type
_entity.pdbx_description
1 polymer ?
#
loop_
_entity_poly.entity_id
_entity_poly.type
_entity_poly.pdbx_seq_one_letter_code
_entity_poly.pdbx_strand_id
1 'polypeptide(L)'
;TLPIMMEIIDLGFIFVSPYKDKKGRRVVIYRPGVFDPYKYTNQDMCRIMALTYENLMEDEETQVRGLVHYADGSGVSFPHLTLFTPKEAVRIVKNGERTVPLRHKEIYGVNVHPTIKFALDFGMGLISEKIRKRVKLYTSIEDVEIDKSLLPQEYGGVMPMKEMIQLWKDEMATKRDTLLLNDKISVRLELYSEAAREGAVSALRAGSNTCAGADTVGDAMRGLTGNFRKLEVD
;
A
#
# COMPACT_ATOMS: atom_id res chain seq x y z
N THR A 1 -15.14 -12.34 8.36
CA THR A 1 -14.76 -11.20 7.50
C THR A 1 -16.04 -10.48 7.14
N LEU A 2 -16.05 -9.14 7.05
CA LEU A 2 -17.28 -8.44 6.65
C LEU A 2 -17.69 -8.91 5.24
N PRO A 3 -18.98 -9.19 4.97
CA PRO A 3 -19.44 -9.70 3.67
C PRO A 3 -18.95 -8.85 2.48
N ILE A 4 -18.94 -7.52 2.63
CA ILE A 4 -18.47 -6.57 1.61
C ILE A 4 -16.98 -6.75 1.29
N MET A 5 -16.13 -7.02 2.29
CA MET A 5 -14.70 -7.21 2.05
C MET A 5 -14.44 -8.47 1.23
N MET A 6 -15.15 -9.56 1.54
CA MET A 6 -15.05 -10.81 0.77
C MET A 6 -15.48 -10.59 -0.67
N GLU A 7 -16.56 -9.84 -0.89
CA GLU A 7 -17.04 -9.51 -2.23
C GLU A 7 -15.99 -8.72 -3.03
N ILE A 8 -15.38 -7.69 -2.43
CA ILE A 8 -14.33 -6.90 -3.09
C ILE A 8 -13.08 -7.74 -3.39
N ILE A 9 -12.73 -8.69 -2.52
CA ILE A 9 -11.64 -9.64 -2.78
C ILE A 9 -11.99 -10.58 -3.94
N ASP A 10 -13.20 -11.13 -3.95
CA ASP A 10 -13.68 -12.04 -4.99
C ASP A 10 -13.74 -11.36 -6.37
N LEU A 11 -14.00 -10.04 -6.42
CA LEU A 11 -13.89 -9.23 -7.63
C LEU A 11 -12.44 -9.10 -8.14
N GLY A 12 -11.45 -9.38 -7.30
CA GLY A 12 -10.02 -9.24 -7.61
C GLY A 12 -9.53 -7.80 -7.60
N PHE A 13 -10.15 -6.93 -6.77
CA PHE A 13 -9.74 -5.52 -6.64
C PHE A 13 -8.26 -5.38 -6.23
N ILE A 14 -7.85 -6.20 -5.26
CA ILE A 14 -6.47 -6.32 -4.79
C ILE A 14 -6.21 -7.75 -4.35
N PHE A 15 -5.10 -8.33 -4.79
CA PHE A 15 -4.63 -9.64 -4.37
C PHE A 15 -3.11 -9.75 -4.54
N VAL A 16 -2.51 -10.78 -3.95
CA VAL A 16 -1.06 -10.97 -4.00
C VAL A 16 -0.74 -12.24 -4.76
N SER A 17 0.23 -12.16 -5.67
CA SER A 17 0.74 -13.32 -6.38
C SER A 17 1.27 -14.36 -5.40
N PRO A 18 0.98 -15.66 -5.61
CA PRO A 18 1.61 -16.74 -4.83
C PRO A 18 3.11 -16.88 -5.17
N TYR A 19 3.55 -16.31 -6.29
CA TYR A 19 4.94 -16.30 -6.71
C TYR A 19 5.67 -15.07 -6.17
N LYS A 20 6.95 -15.27 -5.82
CA LYS A 20 7.89 -14.20 -5.49
C LYS A 20 8.78 -13.93 -6.68
N ASP A 21 9.19 -12.69 -6.85
CA ASP A 21 10.14 -12.35 -7.90
C ASP A 21 11.53 -12.94 -7.64
N LYS A 22 12.46 -12.78 -8.59
CA LYS A 22 13.86 -13.28 -8.47
C LYS A 22 14.63 -12.72 -7.27
N LYS A 23 14.15 -11.63 -6.64
CA LYS A 23 14.73 -11.03 -5.44
C LYS A 23 13.97 -11.41 -4.16
N GLY A 24 12.99 -12.32 -4.24
CA GLY A 24 12.14 -12.78 -3.14
C GLY A 24 11.04 -11.80 -2.73
N ARG A 25 10.73 -10.79 -3.55
CA ARG A 25 9.73 -9.75 -3.26
C ARG A 25 8.33 -10.26 -3.57
N ARG A 26 7.35 -9.90 -2.73
CA ARG A 26 5.92 -10.17 -3.01
C ARG A 26 5.42 -9.22 -4.10
N VAL A 27 4.54 -9.73 -4.97
CA VAL A 27 3.92 -8.95 -6.05
C VAL A 27 2.46 -8.71 -5.73
N VAL A 28 2.10 -7.44 -5.49
CA VAL A 28 0.72 -7.03 -5.23
C VAL A 28 0.09 -6.55 -6.53
N ILE A 29 -1.10 -7.08 -6.83
CA ILE A 29 -1.82 -6.85 -8.07
C ILE A 29 -3.09 -6.05 -7.74
N TYR A 30 -3.31 -4.96 -8.49
CA TYR A 30 -4.43 -4.05 -8.32
C TYR A 30 -5.26 -4.01 -9.61
N ARG A 31 -6.58 -4.08 -9.45
CA ARG A 31 -7.54 -3.91 -10.56
C ARG A 31 -8.62 -2.91 -10.16
N PRO A 32 -8.28 -1.63 -9.96
CA PRO A 32 -9.23 -0.64 -9.47
C PRO A 32 -10.52 -0.52 -10.28
N GLY A 33 -10.54 -0.83 -11.58
CA GLY A 33 -11.75 -0.75 -12.38
C GLY A 33 -12.80 -1.84 -12.15
N VAL A 34 -12.52 -2.88 -11.35
CA VAL A 34 -13.55 -3.85 -10.91
C VAL A 34 -14.33 -3.34 -9.68
N PHE A 35 -13.86 -2.25 -9.07
CA PHE A 35 -14.53 -1.63 -7.92
C PHE A 35 -15.69 -0.79 -8.42
N ASP A 36 -16.92 -1.11 -8.01
CA ASP A 36 -18.08 -0.28 -8.35
C ASP A 36 -18.16 0.94 -7.41
N PRO A 37 -17.90 2.18 -7.90
CA PRO A 37 -17.90 3.38 -7.09
C PRO A 37 -19.30 3.84 -6.66
N TYR A 38 -20.37 3.24 -7.20
CA TYR A 38 -21.75 3.51 -6.81
C TYR A 38 -22.28 2.52 -5.77
N LYS A 39 -21.62 1.37 -5.63
CA LYS A 39 -21.96 0.33 -4.66
C LYS A 39 -21.10 0.39 -3.40
N TYR A 40 -19.80 0.60 -3.56
CA TYR A 40 -18.84 0.55 -2.45
C TYR A 40 -18.35 1.95 -2.07
N THR A 41 -17.98 2.10 -0.80
CA THR A 41 -17.51 3.39 -0.28
C THR A 41 -15.99 3.52 -0.37
N ASN A 42 -15.49 4.75 -0.25
CA ASN A 42 -14.06 5.01 -0.11
C ASN A 42 -13.45 4.32 1.13
N GLN A 43 -14.23 4.16 2.21
CA GLN A 43 -13.82 3.42 3.40
C GLN A 43 -13.63 1.93 3.12
N ASP A 44 -14.49 1.33 2.29
CA ASP A 44 -14.35 -0.07 1.89
C ASP A 44 -13.07 -0.29 1.08
N MET A 45 -12.76 0.64 0.17
CA MET A 45 -11.50 0.63 -0.60
C MET A 45 -10.28 0.74 0.34
N CYS A 46 -10.28 1.70 1.27
CA CYS A 46 -9.19 1.84 2.23
C CYS A 46 -9.04 0.61 3.12
N ARG A 47 -10.16 0.03 3.57
CA ARG A 47 -10.17 -1.14 4.46
C ARG A 47 -9.57 -2.37 3.78
N ILE A 48 -9.92 -2.65 2.53
CA ILE A 48 -9.36 -3.82 1.85
C ILE A 48 -7.87 -3.66 1.52
N MET A 49 -7.43 -2.44 1.20
CA MET A 49 -6.00 -2.15 1.04
C MET A 49 -5.25 -2.31 2.37
N ALA A 50 -5.81 -1.82 3.48
CA ALA A 50 -5.22 -1.95 4.80
C ALA A 50 -5.07 -3.42 5.20
N LEU A 51 -6.14 -4.22 5.07
CA LEU A 51 -6.12 -5.67 5.35
C LEU A 51 -5.02 -6.38 4.55
N THR A 52 -4.85 -6.01 3.27
CA THR A 52 -3.83 -6.60 2.42
C THR A 52 -2.42 -6.25 2.91
N TYR A 53 -2.18 -4.98 3.24
CA TYR A 53 -0.86 -4.55 3.68
C TYR A 53 -0.51 -5.01 5.09
N GLU A 54 -1.45 -5.04 6.02
CA GLU A 54 -1.23 -5.61 7.35
C GLU A 54 -0.86 -7.09 7.23
N ASN A 55 -1.56 -7.85 6.39
CA ASN A 55 -1.23 -9.24 6.13
C ASN A 55 0.20 -9.45 5.58
N LEU A 56 0.63 -8.56 4.68
CA LEU A 56 1.98 -8.56 4.12
C LEU A 56 3.04 -8.10 5.14
N MET A 57 2.68 -7.23 6.07
CA MET A 57 3.57 -6.75 7.11
C MET A 57 3.89 -7.82 8.15
N GLU A 58 3.04 -8.82 8.36
CA GLU A 58 3.30 -9.94 9.26
C GLU A 58 4.40 -10.89 8.75
N ASP A 59 4.83 -10.78 7.49
CA ASP A 59 5.90 -11.61 6.91
C ASP A 59 7.26 -10.91 6.99
N GLU A 60 8.17 -11.43 7.82
CA GLU A 60 9.51 -10.85 8.04
C GLU A 60 10.32 -10.72 6.74
N GLU A 61 10.22 -11.70 5.85
CA GLU A 61 10.90 -11.66 4.56
C GLU A 61 10.38 -10.49 3.70
N THR A 62 9.07 -10.25 3.71
CA THR A 62 8.44 -9.10 3.04
C THR A 62 8.89 -7.77 3.64
N GLN A 63 9.04 -7.66 4.97
CA GLN A 63 9.55 -6.45 5.62
C GLN A 63 10.97 -6.09 5.14
N VAL A 64 11.81 -7.09 4.89
CA VAL A 64 13.19 -6.91 4.42
C VAL A 64 13.25 -6.67 2.91
N ARG A 65 12.64 -7.55 2.12
CA ARG A 65 12.75 -7.57 0.66
C ARG A 65 11.86 -6.55 -0.01
N GLY A 66 10.69 -6.27 0.55
CA GLY A 66 9.72 -5.32 0.05
C GLY A 66 8.80 -5.88 -1.04
N LEU A 67 8.09 -4.95 -1.69
CA LEU A 67 6.97 -5.23 -2.58
C LEU A 67 7.24 -4.75 -4.00
N VAL A 68 6.69 -5.48 -4.97
CA VAL A 68 6.48 -5.04 -6.35
C VAL A 68 4.99 -4.83 -6.54
N HIS A 69 4.60 -3.75 -7.22
CA HIS A 69 3.21 -3.41 -7.46
C HIS A 69 2.90 -3.50 -8.95
N TYR A 70 1.80 -4.14 -9.31
CA TYR A 70 1.28 -4.19 -10.67
C TYR A 70 -0.17 -3.71 -10.65
N ALA A 71 -0.49 -2.63 -11.36
CA ALA A 71 -1.81 -2.04 -11.40
C ALA A 71 -2.35 -2.01 -12.84
N ASP A 72 -3.51 -2.63 -13.05
CA ASP A 72 -4.27 -2.55 -14.28
C ASP A 72 -5.34 -1.45 -14.16
N GLY A 73 -5.14 -0.37 -14.91
CA GLY A 73 -6.04 0.79 -14.95
C GLY A 73 -7.30 0.59 -15.77
N SER A 74 -7.50 -0.59 -16.40
CA SER A 74 -8.71 -0.88 -17.16
C SER A 74 -9.97 -0.70 -16.33
N GLY A 75 -10.97 0.00 -16.87
CA GLY A 75 -12.24 0.27 -16.19
C GLY A 75 -12.21 1.45 -15.20
N VAL A 76 -11.05 2.03 -14.90
CA VAL A 76 -10.98 3.21 -14.04
C VAL A 76 -11.58 4.42 -14.77
N SER A 77 -12.51 5.08 -14.08
CA SER A 77 -13.30 6.18 -14.60
C SER A 77 -13.41 7.33 -13.60
N PHE A 78 -13.93 8.48 -14.03
CA PHE A 78 -14.05 9.67 -13.18
C PHE A 78 -14.77 9.43 -11.84
N PRO A 79 -15.86 8.65 -11.75
CA PRO A 79 -16.48 8.29 -10.47
C PRO A 79 -15.52 7.67 -9.43
N HIS A 80 -14.52 6.90 -9.86
CA HIS A 80 -13.51 6.35 -8.96
C HIS A 80 -12.66 7.46 -8.32
N LEU A 81 -12.38 8.53 -9.08
CA LEU A 81 -11.61 9.67 -8.60
C LEU A 81 -12.40 10.50 -7.58
N THR A 82 -13.73 10.55 -7.72
CA THR A 82 -14.61 11.28 -6.81
C THR A 82 -14.81 10.61 -5.45
N LEU A 83 -14.33 9.37 -5.27
CA LEU A 83 -14.36 8.67 -3.97
C LEU A 83 -13.51 9.38 -2.91
N PHE A 84 -12.52 10.17 -3.33
CA PHE A 84 -11.63 10.87 -2.41
C PHE A 84 -11.58 12.36 -2.73
N THR A 85 -11.67 13.17 -1.69
CA THR A 85 -11.30 14.58 -1.80
C THR A 85 -9.81 14.71 -2.12
N PRO A 86 -9.36 15.83 -2.74
CA PRO A 86 -7.93 16.07 -2.95
C PRO A 86 -7.11 16.00 -1.65
N LYS A 87 -7.68 16.44 -0.52
CA LYS A 87 -7.03 16.37 0.80
C LYS A 87 -6.81 14.92 1.24
N GLU A 88 -7.80 14.05 1.06
CA GLU A 88 -7.70 12.62 1.36
C GLU A 88 -6.71 11.93 0.43
N ALA A 89 -6.73 12.24 -0.87
CA ALA A 89 -5.77 11.68 -1.83
C ALA A 89 -4.31 12.02 -1.45
N VAL A 90 -4.04 13.26 -1.04
CA VAL A 90 -2.72 13.66 -0.52
C VAL A 90 -2.35 12.84 0.71
N ARG A 91 -3.27 12.65 1.65
CA ARG A 91 -3.03 11.86 2.86
C ARG A 91 -2.73 10.39 2.52
N ILE A 92 -3.50 9.78 1.63
CA ILE A 92 -3.32 8.38 1.21
C ILE A 92 -1.93 8.18 0.59
N VAL A 93 -1.55 9.03 -0.39
CA VAL A 93 -0.26 8.91 -1.06
C VAL A 93 0.90 9.09 -0.08
N LYS A 94 0.82 10.09 0.79
CA LYS A 94 1.88 10.38 1.76
C LYS A 94 1.97 9.31 2.86
N ASN A 95 0.84 8.80 3.34
CA ASN A 95 0.82 7.77 4.37
C ASN A 95 1.31 6.43 3.81
N GLY A 96 0.90 6.08 2.58
CA GLY A 96 1.41 4.90 1.89
C GLY A 96 2.93 4.93 1.75
N GLU A 97 3.50 6.08 1.39
CA GLU A 97 4.96 6.20 1.24
C GLU A 97 5.73 6.28 2.58
N ARG A 98 5.18 6.98 3.58
CA ARG A 98 5.96 7.41 4.78
C ARG A 98 5.54 6.78 6.09
N THR A 99 4.32 6.26 6.18
CA THR A 99 3.73 5.80 7.44
C THR A 99 3.55 4.30 7.46
N VAL A 100 3.16 3.70 6.32
CA VAL A 100 3.09 2.25 6.20
C VAL A 100 4.53 1.70 6.15
N PRO A 101 4.95 0.80 7.06
CA PRO A 101 6.32 0.29 7.14
C PRO A 101 6.60 -0.78 6.08
N LEU A 102 6.28 -0.50 4.82
CA LEU A 102 6.50 -1.37 3.67
C LEU A 102 7.51 -0.74 2.71
N ARG A 103 8.29 -1.60 2.04
CA ARG A 103 9.32 -1.17 1.09
C ARG A 103 8.81 -1.33 -0.33
N HIS A 104 8.21 -0.30 -0.91
CA HIS A 104 7.85 -0.28 -2.33
C HIS A 104 9.12 -0.31 -3.19
N LYS A 105 9.33 -1.33 -4.03
CA LYS A 105 10.56 -1.50 -4.82
C LYS A 105 10.38 -1.14 -6.29
N GLU A 106 9.29 -1.59 -6.90
CA GLU A 106 8.92 -1.35 -8.29
C GLU A 106 7.40 -1.19 -8.38
N ILE A 107 6.93 -0.30 -9.26
CA ILE A 107 5.51 -0.01 -9.48
C ILE A 107 5.26 0.00 -10.98
N TYR A 108 4.45 -0.93 -11.46
CA TYR A 108 4.07 -1.08 -12.85
C TYR A 108 2.60 -0.69 -12.99
N GLY A 109 2.30 0.31 -13.83
CA GLY A 109 0.94 0.68 -14.20
C GLY A 109 0.70 0.37 -15.68
N VAL A 110 -0.42 -0.25 -16.01
CA VAL A 110 -0.83 -0.56 -17.38
C VAL A 110 -2.25 -0.10 -17.64
N ASN A 111 -2.65 0.07 -18.91
CA ASN A 111 -4.02 0.40 -19.33
C ASN A 111 -4.57 1.68 -18.67
N VAL A 112 -3.73 2.69 -18.46
CA VAL A 112 -4.18 3.96 -17.87
C VAL A 112 -4.88 4.80 -18.93
N HIS A 113 -6.19 4.99 -18.78
CA HIS A 113 -6.98 5.75 -19.74
C HIS A 113 -6.60 7.24 -19.74
N PRO A 114 -6.50 7.92 -20.91
CA PRO A 114 -6.14 9.34 -20.98
C PRO A 114 -7.04 10.26 -20.14
N THR A 115 -8.33 9.91 -19.97
CA THR A 115 -9.28 10.69 -19.15
C THR A 115 -8.87 10.82 -17.69
N ILE A 116 -8.08 9.89 -17.15
CA ILE A 116 -7.60 9.93 -15.76
C ILE A 116 -6.14 10.38 -15.66
N LYS A 117 -5.53 10.82 -16.77
CA LYS A 117 -4.13 11.28 -16.80
C LYS A 117 -3.87 12.41 -15.80
N PHE A 118 -4.80 13.34 -15.65
CA PHE A 118 -4.63 14.44 -14.69
C PHE A 118 -4.50 13.94 -13.24
N ALA A 119 -5.24 12.89 -12.87
CA ALA A 119 -5.18 12.29 -11.55
C ALA A 119 -3.85 11.53 -11.34
N LEU A 120 -3.38 10.85 -12.39
CA LEU A 120 -2.06 10.23 -12.39
C LEU A 120 -0.94 11.26 -12.23
N ASP A 121 -0.97 12.35 -12.99
CA ASP A 121 0.01 13.44 -12.90
C ASP A 121 -0.01 14.08 -11.52
N PHE A 122 -1.21 14.30 -10.95
CA PHE A 122 -1.39 14.78 -9.58
C PHE A 122 -0.73 13.82 -8.57
N GLY A 123 -1.02 12.52 -8.63
CA GLY A 123 -0.40 11.51 -7.77
C GLY A 123 1.12 11.44 -7.91
N MET A 124 1.63 11.50 -9.14
CA MET A 124 3.07 11.54 -9.44
C MET A 124 3.75 12.78 -8.85
N GLY A 125 3.04 13.92 -8.80
CA GLY A 125 3.48 15.14 -8.12
C GLY A 125 3.63 15.00 -6.60
N LEU A 126 2.89 14.07 -5.98
CA LEU A 126 2.87 13.89 -4.53
C LEU A 126 3.93 12.92 -4.00
N ILE A 127 4.40 11.97 -4.81
CA ILE A 127 5.42 10.99 -4.41
C ILE A 127 6.85 11.56 -4.45
N SER A 128 7.77 11.03 -3.64
CA SER A 128 9.19 11.43 -3.72
C SER A 128 9.84 11.00 -5.05
N GLU A 129 10.97 11.64 -5.39
CA GLU A 129 11.79 11.27 -6.55
C GLU A 129 12.20 9.78 -6.51
N LYS A 130 12.45 9.24 -5.31
CA LYS A 130 12.79 7.83 -5.11
C LYS A 130 11.68 6.88 -5.54
N ILE A 131 10.43 7.20 -5.18
CA ILE A 131 9.27 6.39 -5.62
C ILE A 131 8.98 6.66 -7.09
N ARG A 132 9.08 7.90 -7.55
CA ARG A 132 8.87 8.27 -8.96
C ARG A 132 9.77 7.49 -9.91
N LYS A 133 11.06 7.32 -9.58
CA LYS A 133 12.02 6.50 -10.35
C LYS A 133 11.67 5.01 -10.42
N ARG A 134 10.74 4.54 -9.59
CA ARG A 134 10.28 3.15 -9.52
C ARG A 134 8.96 2.92 -10.25
N VAL A 135 8.26 4.00 -10.62
CA VAL A 135 7.02 3.94 -11.39
C VAL A 135 7.37 3.79 -12.86
N LYS A 136 6.81 2.76 -13.50
CA LYS A 136 6.88 2.51 -14.93
C LYS A 136 5.45 2.36 -15.45
N LEU A 137 5.12 3.13 -16.48
CA LEU A 137 3.78 3.15 -17.06
C LEU A 137 3.84 2.59 -18.48
N TYR A 138 2.88 1.73 -18.79
CA TYR A 138 2.77 1.03 -20.06
C TYR A 138 1.38 1.20 -20.63
N THR A 139 1.29 1.21 -21.95
CA THR A 139 0.00 1.18 -22.64
C THR A 139 -0.51 -0.24 -22.78
N SER A 140 0.39 -1.18 -23.11
CA SER A 140 0.07 -2.60 -23.35
C SER A 140 0.63 -3.50 -22.26
N ILE A 141 -0.08 -4.61 -21.98
CA ILE A 141 0.33 -5.60 -20.99
C ILE A 141 1.61 -6.33 -21.44
N GLU A 142 1.77 -6.54 -22.74
CA GLU A 142 2.89 -7.22 -23.37
C GLU A 142 4.20 -6.50 -23.07
N ASP A 143 4.20 -5.17 -23.14
CA ASP A 143 5.37 -4.31 -22.95
C ASP A 143 5.84 -4.20 -21.50
N VAL A 144 5.03 -4.63 -20.52
CA VAL A 144 5.37 -4.48 -19.11
C VAL A 144 6.62 -5.29 -18.77
N GLU A 145 7.67 -4.62 -18.29
CA GLU A 145 8.97 -5.19 -17.90
C GLU A 145 8.91 -5.88 -16.52
N ILE A 146 7.96 -6.80 -16.35
CA ILE A 146 7.84 -7.70 -15.21
C ILE A 146 7.85 -9.14 -15.72
N ASP A 147 8.42 -10.06 -14.94
CA ASP A 147 8.36 -11.48 -15.24
C ASP A 147 6.89 -11.94 -15.25
N LYS A 148 6.39 -12.34 -16.43
CA LYS A 148 4.97 -12.66 -16.62
C LYS A 148 4.51 -13.84 -15.77
N SER A 149 5.42 -14.74 -15.38
CA SER A 149 5.09 -15.84 -14.47
C SER A 149 4.58 -15.37 -13.09
N LEU A 150 4.90 -14.13 -12.71
CA LEU A 150 4.42 -13.50 -11.47
C LEU A 150 2.99 -12.96 -11.57
N LEU A 151 2.47 -12.84 -12.80
CA LEU A 151 1.15 -12.31 -13.09
C LEU A 151 0.14 -13.44 -13.33
N PRO A 152 -1.17 -13.16 -13.25
CA PRO A 152 -2.20 -14.11 -13.65
C PRO A 152 -2.16 -14.38 -15.16
N GLN A 153 -2.78 -15.49 -15.57
CA GLN A 153 -2.88 -15.93 -16.96
C GLN A 153 -3.48 -14.85 -17.87
N GLU A 154 -4.45 -14.11 -17.36
CA GLU A 154 -5.13 -12.99 -18.02
C GLU A 154 -4.18 -11.83 -18.36
N TYR A 155 -3.00 -11.78 -17.73
CA TYR A 155 -1.93 -10.82 -18.01
C TYR A 155 -0.67 -11.47 -18.58
N GLY A 156 -0.81 -12.67 -19.16
CA GLY A 156 0.27 -13.40 -19.83
C GLY A 156 1.07 -14.34 -18.91
N GLY A 157 0.62 -14.56 -17.68
CA GLY A 157 1.20 -15.53 -16.77
C GLY A 157 0.70 -16.96 -16.96
N VAL A 158 0.90 -17.79 -15.94
CA VAL A 158 0.65 -19.25 -16.02
C VAL A 158 -0.55 -19.72 -15.21
N MET A 159 -0.87 -19.05 -14.11
CA MET A 159 -1.95 -19.45 -13.19
C MET A 159 -3.17 -18.54 -13.40
N PRO A 160 -4.40 -19.09 -13.47
CA PRO A 160 -5.61 -18.29 -13.58
C PRO A 160 -5.76 -17.28 -12.44
N MET A 161 -6.21 -16.06 -12.74
CA MET A 161 -6.42 -15.02 -11.72
C MET A 161 -7.32 -15.48 -10.59
N LYS A 162 -8.40 -16.20 -10.92
CA LYS A 162 -9.34 -16.74 -9.93
C LYS A 162 -8.66 -17.63 -8.89
N GLU A 163 -7.68 -18.43 -9.32
CA GLU A 163 -6.91 -19.30 -8.42
C GLU A 163 -5.97 -18.48 -7.54
N MET A 164 -5.28 -17.49 -8.10
CA MET A 164 -4.44 -16.56 -7.32
C MET A 164 -5.25 -15.81 -6.26
N ILE A 165 -6.45 -15.33 -6.60
CA ILE A 165 -7.36 -14.66 -5.66
C ILE A 165 -7.76 -15.63 -4.53
N GLN A 166 -8.05 -16.89 -4.85
CA GLN A 166 -8.41 -17.89 -3.84
C GLN A 166 -7.23 -18.20 -2.90
N LEU A 167 -6.03 -18.40 -3.45
CA LEU A 167 -4.82 -18.60 -2.63
C LEU A 167 -4.54 -17.39 -1.72
N TRP A 168 -4.78 -16.17 -2.23
CA TRP A 168 -4.65 -14.96 -1.42
C TRP A 168 -5.68 -14.91 -0.29
N LYS A 169 -6.93 -15.30 -0.54
CA LYS A 169 -7.96 -15.42 0.51
C LYS A 169 -7.55 -16.42 1.59
N ASP A 170 -6.99 -17.55 1.19
CA ASP A 170 -6.54 -18.59 2.11
C ASP A 170 -5.38 -18.08 2.97
N GLU A 171 -4.39 -17.40 2.36
CA GLU A 171 -3.30 -16.74 3.10
C GLU A 171 -3.85 -15.70 4.09
N MET A 172 -4.82 -14.88 3.68
CA MET A 172 -5.44 -13.91 4.57
C MET A 172 -6.16 -14.57 5.76
N ALA A 173 -6.81 -15.71 5.53
CA ALA A 173 -7.48 -16.46 6.58
C ALA A 173 -6.48 -16.95 7.65
N THR A 174 -5.28 -17.37 7.26
CA THR A 174 -4.26 -17.87 8.21
C THR A 174 -3.80 -16.83 9.23
N LYS A 175 -3.79 -15.54 8.87
CA LYS A 175 -3.33 -14.44 9.73
C LYS A 175 -4.47 -13.68 10.40
N ARG A 176 -5.72 -14.11 10.18
CA ARG A 176 -6.91 -13.40 10.66
C ARG A 176 -6.88 -13.14 12.16
N ASP A 177 -6.48 -14.13 12.95
CA ASP A 177 -6.48 -14.00 14.41
C ASP A 177 -5.42 -13.00 14.89
N THR A 178 -4.25 -12.98 14.24
CA THR A 178 -3.22 -11.96 14.48
C THR A 178 -3.74 -10.56 14.18
N LEU A 179 -4.42 -10.37 13.04
CA LEU A 179 -4.99 -9.06 12.69
C LEU A 179 -6.04 -8.60 13.72
N LEU A 180 -6.89 -9.51 14.19
CA LEU A 180 -7.85 -9.19 15.27
C LEU A 180 -7.19 -8.91 16.62
N LEU A 181 -6.01 -9.47 16.88
CA LEU A 181 -5.22 -9.13 18.06
C LEU A 181 -4.61 -7.75 17.92
N ASN A 182 -4.14 -7.39 16.71
CA ASN A 182 -3.63 -6.05 16.41
C ASN A 182 -4.69 -4.97 16.66
N ASP A 183 -5.97 -5.24 16.38
CA ASP A 183 -7.09 -4.34 16.69
C ASP A 183 -7.27 -4.06 18.19
N LYS A 184 -6.78 -4.94 19.08
CA LYS A 184 -6.80 -4.73 20.54
C LYS A 184 -5.67 -3.82 21.01
N ILE A 185 -4.66 -3.60 20.17
CA ILE A 185 -3.53 -2.73 20.50
C ILE A 185 -4.00 -1.28 20.38
N SER A 186 -4.02 -0.57 21.51
CA SER A 186 -4.41 0.83 21.57
C SER A 186 -3.20 1.72 21.77
N VAL A 187 -3.11 2.77 20.97
CA VAL A 187 -2.16 3.86 21.19
C VAL A 187 -2.78 4.83 22.19
N ARG A 188 -1.98 5.35 23.12
CA ARG A 188 -2.37 6.44 24.02
C ARG A 188 -2.56 7.74 23.25
N LEU A 189 -3.75 7.92 22.66
CA LEU A 189 -4.08 9.02 21.74
C LEU A 189 -3.90 10.40 22.38
N GLU A 190 -4.09 10.51 23.69
CA GLU A 190 -3.88 11.73 24.48
C GLU A 190 -2.44 12.24 24.44
N LEU A 191 -1.47 11.39 24.08
CA LEU A 191 -0.07 11.78 23.91
C LEU A 191 0.24 12.41 22.55
N TYR A 192 -0.76 12.49 21.66
CA TYR A 192 -0.60 12.97 20.28
C TYR A 192 -1.47 14.20 20.01
N SER A 193 -0.93 15.14 19.23
CA SER A 193 -1.70 16.30 18.78
C SER A 193 -2.90 15.88 17.91
N GLU A 194 -3.91 16.73 17.82
CA GLU A 194 -5.05 16.52 16.91
C GLU A 194 -4.59 16.27 15.47
N ALA A 195 -3.64 17.07 14.97
CA ALA A 195 -3.05 16.88 13.65
C ALA A 195 -2.36 15.50 13.50
N ALA A 196 -1.71 14.98 14.55
CA ALA A 196 -1.09 13.65 14.52
C ALA A 196 -2.14 12.53 14.50
N ARG A 197 -3.20 12.65 15.31
CA ARG A 197 -4.34 11.71 15.33
C ARG A 197 -5.08 11.69 14.00
N GLU A 198 -5.18 12.84 13.35
CA GLU A 198 -5.69 12.98 11.99
C GLU A 198 -4.67 12.59 10.91
N GLY A 199 -3.52 12.00 11.26
CA GLY A 199 -2.52 11.52 10.30
C GLY A 199 -2.02 12.61 9.34
N ALA A 200 -1.94 13.86 9.79
CA ALA A 200 -1.40 14.95 9.01
C ALA A 200 0.10 14.77 8.80
N VAL A 201 0.56 14.95 7.57
CA VAL A 201 1.99 14.81 7.22
C VAL A 201 2.85 15.85 7.92
N SER A 202 2.28 17.01 8.27
CA SER A 202 2.94 18.03 9.11
C SER A 202 3.24 17.51 10.51
N ALA A 203 2.39 16.64 11.06
CA ALA A 203 2.63 16.02 12.36
C ALA A 203 3.80 15.02 12.36
N LEU A 204 4.21 14.51 11.18
CA LEU A 204 5.46 13.75 11.04
C LEU A 204 6.71 14.64 11.10
N ARG A 205 6.56 15.97 10.92
CA ARG A 205 7.67 16.95 10.93
C ARG A 205 7.74 17.73 12.24
N ALA A 206 6.58 17.99 12.84
CA ALA A 206 6.49 18.57 14.17
C ALA A 206 6.94 17.49 15.16
N GLY A 207 8.22 17.54 15.55
CA GLY A 207 8.76 16.67 16.60
C GLY A 207 7.78 16.62 17.76
N SER A 208 7.33 15.41 18.10
CA SER A 208 6.39 15.18 19.17
C SER A 208 6.99 15.72 20.47
N ASN A 209 6.46 16.83 21.00
CA ASN A 209 6.75 17.34 22.34
C ASN A 209 6.42 16.24 23.35
N THR A 210 7.40 15.41 23.68
CA THR A 210 7.22 14.20 24.47
C THR A 210 8.41 14.07 25.42
N CYS A 211 8.19 14.30 26.73
CA CYS A 211 9.05 14.11 27.94
C CYS A 211 10.56 14.39 27.89
N ALA A 212 11.14 14.81 26.78
CA ALA A 212 12.39 15.54 26.81
C ALA A 212 12.01 17.00 27.08
N GLY A 213 12.37 17.50 28.25
CA GLY A 213 12.50 18.94 28.45
C GLY A 213 13.43 19.52 27.38
N ALA A 214 13.37 20.83 27.22
CA ALA A 214 14.12 21.58 26.23
C ALA A 214 15.64 21.40 26.39
N ASP A 215 16.19 20.32 25.83
CA ASP A 215 17.63 20.14 25.68
C ASP A 215 18.01 20.47 24.24
N THR A 216 18.91 21.44 24.15
CA THR A 216 19.37 22.19 22.98
C THR A 216 20.28 21.40 22.05
N VAL A 217 20.15 20.08 21.99
CA VAL A 217 20.97 19.22 21.14
C VAL A 217 20.05 18.25 20.41
N GLY A 218 19.90 18.46 19.11
CA GLY A 218 18.96 17.73 18.27
C GLY A 218 19.34 16.27 18.10
N ASP A 219 18.82 15.40 18.96
CA ASP A 219 18.48 14.01 18.64
C ASP A 219 17.68 13.41 19.81
N ALA A 220 16.36 13.31 19.69
CA ALA A 220 15.53 12.55 20.64
C ALA A 220 14.12 12.30 20.07
N MET A 221 14.00 11.26 19.22
CA MET A 221 12.71 10.61 19.01
C MET A 221 12.49 9.67 20.21
N ARG A 222 11.25 9.58 20.74
CA ARG A 222 10.94 8.59 21.78
C ARG A 222 10.92 7.18 21.21
N GLY A 223 12.10 6.58 21.29
CA GLY A 223 12.49 5.26 20.82
C GLY A 223 14.02 5.29 20.77
N LEU A 224 14.71 4.16 20.90
CA LEU A 224 16.14 4.13 20.60
C LEU A 224 16.32 4.50 19.13
N THR A 225 16.75 5.74 18.84
CA THR A 225 17.14 6.17 17.49
C THR A 225 18.48 5.50 17.16
N GLY A 226 18.42 4.25 16.69
CA GLY A 226 19.57 3.54 16.16
C GLY A 226 19.54 3.52 14.63
N ASN A 227 20.63 3.90 13.98
CA ASN A 227 20.84 3.55 12.58
C ASN A 227 21.33 2.09 12.54
N PHE A 228 20.45 1.13 12.25
CA PHE A 228 20.83 -0.28 12.06
C PHE A 228 21.88 -0.53 10.96
N ARG A 229 22.29 0.49 10.19
CA ARG A 229 23.40 0.38 9.23
C ARG A 229 24.79 0.55 9.85
N LYS A 230 24.87 1.01 11.10
CA LYS A 230 26.12 1.14 11.86
C LYS A 230 25.87 0.80 13.32
N LEU A 231 25.85 -0.50 13.62
CA LEU A 231 26.21 -0.96 14.95
C LEU A 231 27.74 -0.93 15.00
N GLU A 232 28.31 0.21 15.37
CA GLU A 232 29.68 0.20 15.89
C GLU A 232 29.57 -0.29 17.32
N VAL A 233 30.05 -1.51 17.54
CA VAL A 233 30.20 -2.13 18.86
C VAL A 233 31.62 -1.78 19.30
N ASP A 234 31.73 -0.98 20.36
CA ASP A 234 32.99 -0.84 21.11
C ASP A 234 33.25 -2.13 21.91
#